data_AF-A0A7X7WG36-F1
#
_entry.id   AF-A0A7X7WG36-F1
#
_cell.length_a   1.000
_cell.length_b   1.000
_cell.length_c   1.000
_cell.angle_alpha   90.00
_cell.angle_beta   90.00
_cell.angle_gamma   90.00
#
_symmetry.space_group_name_H-M   'P 1'
#
loop_
_entity.id
_entity.type
_entity.pdbx_description
1 polymer ?
#
loop_
_entity_poly.entity_id
_entity_poly.type
_entity_poly.pdbx_seq_one_letter_code
_entity_poly.pdbx_strand_id
1 'polypeptide(L)' 'MLVDFNLTIKNAQILNTEVEHFELTWREDLTPVQLANRFNRWLYDDDFLINSFPELDHAGYCVLTINPLQSID' A
#
# COMPACT_ATOMS: atom_id res chain seq x y z
N MET A 1 7.70 16.31 1.57
CA MET A 1 8.49 15.42 0.71
C MET A 1 7.52 14.61 -0.12
N LEU A 2 7.68 14.61 -1.43
CA LEU A 2 6.83 13.78 -2.29
C LEU A 2 7.18 12.31 -2.09
N VAL A 3 6.16 11.47 -1.96
CA VAL A 3 6.31 10.02 -1.80
C VAL A 3 5.38 9.33 -2.79
N ASP A 4 5.95 8.43 -3.58
CA ASP A 4 5.21 7.55 -4.47
C ASP A 4 4.93 6.22 -3.77
N PHE A 5 3.65 5.88 -3.69
CA PHE A 5 3.19 4.60 -3.19
C PHE A 5 2.74 3.73 -4.37
N ASN A 6 3.10 2.45 -4.32
CA ASN A 6 2.60 1.44 -5.24
C ASN A 6 2.18 0.21 -4.43
N LEU A 7 0.89 -0.10 -4.42
CA LEU A 7 0.36 -1.33 -3.88
C LEU A 7 0.17 -2.32 -5.03
N THR A 8 0.89 -3.43 -4.98
CA THR A 8 0.76 -4.54 -5.93
C THR A 8 0.10 -5.73 -5.24
N ILE A 9 -0.99 -6.22 -5.81
CA ILE A 9 -1.72 -7.41 -5.37
C ILE A 9 -1.77 -8.41 -6.53
N LYS A 10 -1.58 -9.70 -6.25
CA LYS A 10 -1.75 -10.77 -7.25
C LYS A 10 -2.53 -11.93 -6.67
N ASN A 11 -3.25 -12.62 -7.55
CA ASN A 11 -4.08 -13.80 -7.22
C ASN A 11 -5.01 -13.49 -6.03
N ALA A 12 -5.82 -12.44 -6.14
CA ALA A 12 -6.74 -12.00 -5.10
C ALA A 12 -8.19 -12.10 -5.57
N GLN A 13 -9.12 -12.15 -4.62
CA GLN A 13 -10.56 -12.10 -4.91
C GLN A 13 -11.12 -10.74 -4.50
N ILE A 14 -11.52 -9.94 -5.49
CA ILE A 14 -12.07 -8.59 -5.27
C ILE A 14 -13.54 -8.60 -5.69
N LEU A 15 -14.46 -8.37 -4.75
CA LEU A 15 -15.91 -8.32 -5.01
C LEU A 15 -16.41 -9.50 -5.86
N ASN A 16 -15.99 -10.72 -5.52
CA ASN A 16 -16.28 -11.98 -6.22
C ASN A 16 -15.63 -12.16 -7.61
N THR A 17 -14.73 -11.27 -8.00
CA THR A 17 -13.93 -11.41 -9.23
C THR A 17 -12.52 -11.87 -8.87
N GLU A 18 -12.03 -12.89 -9.55
CA GLU A 18 -10.62 -13.28 -9.46
C GLU A 18 -9.76 -12.27 -10.22
N VAL A 19 -8.77 -11.74 -9.53
CA VAL A 19 -7.85 -10.74 -10.06
C VAL A 19 -6.45 -11.32 -10.01
N GLU A 20 -5.94 -11.70 -11.18
CA GLU A 20 -4.58 -12.22 -11.32
C GLU A 20 -3.55 -11.16 -10.90
N HIS A 21 -3.80 -9.89 -11.24
CA HIS A 21 -2.90 -8.79 -10.96
C HIS A 21 -3.63 -7.45 -10.86
N PHE A 22 -3.36 -6.72 -9.79
CA PHE A 22 -3.87 -5.38 -9.52
C PHE A 22 -2.75 -4.49 -9.00
N GLU A 23 -2.67 -3.28 -9.53
CA GLU A 23 -1.74 -2.24 -9.06
C GLU A 23 -2.48 -0.94 -8.79
N LEU A 24 -2.21 -0.36 -7.62
CA LEU A 24 -2.68 0.97 -7.24
C LEU A 24 -1.47 1.85 -6.95
N THR A 25 -1.32 2.91 -7.74
CA THR A 25 -0.27 3.91 -7.56
C THR A 25 -0.86 5.24 -7.15
N TRP A 26 -0.30 5.88 -6.12
CA TRP A 26 -0.70 7.23 -5.72
C TRP A 26 0.49 8.00 -5.14
N ARG A 27 0.35 9.32 -5.12
CA ARG A 27 1.41 10.25 -4.69
C ARG A 27 0.87 11.16 -3.59
N GLU A 28 1.66 11.32 -2.54
CA GLU A 28 1.33 12.20 -1.42
C GLU A 28 2.53 13.10 -1.08
N ASP A 29 2.24 14.32 -0.60
CA ASP A 29 3.27 15.15 0.04
C ASP A 29 3.21 14.93 1.56
N LEU A 30 4.25 14.28 2.09
CA LEU A 30 4.34 13.90 3.49
C LEU A 30 5.56 14.52 4.16
N THR A 31 5.39 14.91 5.42
CA THR A 31 6.52 15.15 6.32
C THR A 31 7.19 13.82 6.69
N PRO A 32 8.48 13.81 7.10
CA PRO A 32 9.15 12.60 7.56
C PRO A 32 8.40 11.86 8.68
N VAL A 33 7.78 12.60 9.61
CA VAL A 33 6.99 12.03 10.71
C VAL A 33 5.73 11.34 10.19
N GLN A 34 5.01 11.96 9.24
CA GLN A 34 3.83 11.33 8.63
C GLN A 34 4.19 10.07 7.85
N LEU A 35 5.30 10.09 7.11
CA LEU A 35 5.80 8.92 6.40
C LEU A 35 6.11 7.77 7.37
N ALA A 36 6.85 8.04 8.45
CA ALA A 36 7.17 7.05 9.48
C ALA A 36 5.90 6.47 10.13
N ASN A 37 4.91 7.31 10.44
CA ASN A 37 3.62 6.85 10.95
C ASN A 37 2.88 5.95 9.96
N ARG A 38 2.97 6.25 8.66
CA ARG A 38 2.34 5.44 7.61
C ARG A 38 2.97 4.05 7.51
N PHE A 39 4.30 4.00 7.53
CA PHE A 39 5.05 2.74 7.61
C PHE A 39 4.67 1.93 8.85
N ASN A 40 4.63 2.54 10.02
CA ASN A 40 4.28 1.84 11.26
C ASN A 40 2.87 1.26 11.23
N ARG A 41 1.89 1.99 10.67
CA ARG A 41 0.53 1.46 10.50
C ARG A 41 0.51 0.26 9.56
N TRP A 42 1.21 0.33 8.44
CA TRP A 42 1.26 -0.81 7.51
C TRP A 42 1.97 -2.04 8.09
N LEU A 43 2.92 -1.85 9.02
CA LEU A 43 3.69 -2.95 9.62
C LEU A 43 3.00 -3.61 10.82
N TYR A 44 2.20 -2.86 11.58
CA TYR A 44 1.75 -3.30 12.91
C TYR A 44 0.25 -3.13 13.17
N ASP A 45 -0.49 -2.49 12.27
CA ASP A 45 -1.93 -2.24 12.42
C ASP A 45 -2.70 -3.19 11.49
N ASP A 46 -2.74 -4.47 11.87
CA ASP A 46 -3.44 -5.53 11.13
C ASP A 46 -4.92 -5.19 10.95
N ASP A 47 -5.55 -4.59 11.98
CA ASP A 47 -6.93 -4.12 11.92
C ASP A 47 -7.12 -3.06 10.83
N PHE A 48 -6.20 -2.10 10.69
CA PHE A 48 -6.25 -1.13 9.60
C PHE A 48 -6.11 -1.80 8.24
N LEU A 49 -5.23 -2.79 8.08
CA LEU A 49 -5.04 -3.49 6.82
C LEU A 49 -6.28 -4.28 6.43
N ILE A 50 -6.83 -5.07 7.36
CA ILE A 50 -8.03 -5.87 7.13
C ILE A 50 -9.23 -4.99 6.77
N ASN A 51 -9.40 -3.86 7.46
CA ASN A 51 -10.53 -2.96 7.19
C ASN A 51 -10.36 -2.13 5.91
N SER A 52 -9.12 -1.78 5.53
CA SER A 52 -8.86 -0.95 4.35
C SER A 52 -8.75 -1.78 3.07
N PHE A 53 -8.30 -3.03 3.19
CA PHE A 53 -8.03 -3.95 2.09
C PHE A 53 -8.42 -5.39 2.51
N PRO A 54 -9.71 -5.69 2.69
CA PRO A 54 -10.16 -7.03 3.07
C PRO A 54 -9.73 -8.12 2.08
N GLU A 55 -9.43 -7.75 0.83
CA GLU A 55 -8.98 -8.65 -0.23
C GLU A 55 -7.57 -9.21 0.01
N LEU A 56 -6.79 -8.63 0.94
CA LEU A 56 -5.48 -9.12 1.31
C LEU A 56 -5.51 -10.52 1.92
N ASP A 57 -6.59 -10.88 2.61
CA ASP A 57 -6.75 -12.21 3.24
C ASP A 57 -6.83 -13.34 2.20
N HIS A 58 -7.15 -13.00 0.95
CA HIS A 58 -7.28 -13.95 -0.15
C HIS A 58 -6.23 -13.73 -1.25
N ALA A 59 -5.27 -12.81 -1.03
CA ALA A 59 -4.22 -12.51 -1.99
C ALA A 59 -3.04 -13.48 -1.81
N GLY A 60 -2.64 -14.15 -2.89
CA GLY A 60 -1.39 -14.94 -2.90
C GLY A 60 -0.12 -14.09 -2.82
N TYR A 61 -0.23 -12.79 -3.11
CA TYR A 61 0.87 -11.83 -3.05
C TYR A 61 0.33 -10.41 -2.81
N CYS A 62 0.92 -9.70 -1.85
CA CYS A 62 0.68 -8.28 -1.59
C CYS A 62 1.97 -7.58 -1.19
N VAL A 63 2.32 -6.49 -1.87
CA VAL A 63 3.47 -5.64 -1.53
C VAL A 63 3.10 -4.18 -1.67
N LEU A 64 3.36 -3.38 -0.63
CA LEU A 64 3.37 -1.93 -0.71
C LEU A 64 4.81 -1.43 -0.87
N THR A 65 5.10 -0.82 -2.01
CA THR A 65 6.36 -0.12 -2.27
C THR A 65 6.19 1.36 -1.95
N ILE A 66 7.14 1.92 -1.22
CA ILE A 66 7.13 3.32 -0.80
C ILE A 66 8.43 3.97 -1.27
N ASN A 67 8.33 4.87 -2.23
CA ASN A 67 9.44 5.53 -2.88
C ASN A 67 9.44 7.02 -2.48
N PRO A 68 10.23 7.42 -1.48
CA PRO A 68 10.42 8.84 -1.18
C PRO A 68 11.16 9.48 -2.37
N LEU A 69 10.48 10.42 -3.05
CA LEU A 69 11.08 11.24 -4.09
C LEU A 69 11.87 12.34 -3.38
N GLN A 70 13.20 12.20 -3.36
CA GLN A 70 14.05 13.30 -2.92
C GLN A 70 13.85 14.49 -3.86
N SER A 71 13.72 15.69 -3.28
CA SER A 71 13.95 16.92 -4.04
C SER A 71 15.36 16.81 -4.62
N ILE A 72 15.47 16.76 -5.93
CA ILE A 72 16.75 17.01 -6.59
C ILE A 72 16.90 18.54 -6.52
N ASP A 73 17.48 19.02 -5.42
CA ASP A 73 17.92 20.41 -5.30
C ASP A 73 19.11 20.66 -6.24
#